data_AF-A0A081AZR6-F1
#
_entry.id   AF-A0A081AZR6-F1
#
_cell.length_a   1.000
_cell.length_b   1.000
_cell.length_c   1.000
_cell.angle_alpha   90.00
_cell.angle_beta   90.00
_cell.angle_gamma   90.00
#
_symmetry.space_group_name_H-M   'P 1'
#
loop_
_entity.id
_entity.type
_entity.pdbx_description
1 polymer ?
#
loop_
_entity_poly.entity_id
_entity_poly.type
_entity_poly.pdbx_seq_one_letter_code
_entity_poly.pdbx_strand_id
1 'polypeptide(L)'
;MWSLEMIQKAIENGQFVECVNEGMYVDDGVREAAIKHALTLGKFDLAQQLLPRGSCMLDYAAGCPNIEVIEWMFACGYLRRDGNLAASTIPVITSSGRLELAEMIIKLHSPLPESHEYWTKAWSGSLKSACSAGSLKFLQWLMDHPLGEEAREIMRSNKRKNGLLCVAAENGSVDIMDYLYDNGLAEDYDEVMKIAITEGQTSAAKWLIHHHSFDAKSKRYIRAICRSVENGYPELLSFFHELDSVTSVGNADTKRRRIDHPDSWWSCTTDPIYWAAKQGQIAVLEWFHSNRPQNCDLYAMEVAARQGRLETVKWLHVNRSEGCSKRAINGAAENGHLDVVQWLQANRSEGCTDMSMYRAAENGHLEMIKWLFATMPESRTHLAIDRAIRSGHLRVADWLLVRYPDYKIGSELEAHKSLVEAAANYFETLLWLQAHASYAFTSRFLERIRQDISWRSHGKQHLLRHVSNWLDENFAGETQEK
;
A
#
# COMPACT_ATOMS: atom_id res chain seq x y z
N MET A 1 23.57 0.81 14.06
CA MET A 1 22.36 1.33 14.74
C MET A 1 21.23 0.38 14.38
N TRP A 2 20.60 -0.25 15.37
CA TRP A 2 19.52 -1.20 15.11
C TRP A 2 18.26 -0.44 14.68
N SER A 3 17.62 -0.84 13.59
CA SER A 3 16.27 -0.38 13.26
C SER A 3 15.22 -1.31 13.89
N LEU A 4 14.00 -0.82 14.09
CA LEU A 4 12.91 -1.62 14.66
C LEU A 4 12.63 -2.88 13.83
N GLU A 5 12.62 -2.76 12.49
CA GLU A 5 12.41 -3.90 11.59
C GLU A 5 13.55 -4.94 11.67
N MET A 6 14.79 -4.49 11.87
CA MET A 6 15.92 -5.40 12.06
C MET A 6 15.81 -6.17 13.37
N ILE A 7 15.41 -5.51 14.46
CA ILE A 7 15.19 -6.15 15.76
C ILE A 7 14.08 -7.18 15.65
N GLN A 8 12.96 -6.82 15.02
CA GLN A 8 11.81 -7.71 14.83
C GLN A 8 12.21 -8.99 14.09
N LYS A 9 12.85 -8.86 12.91
CA LYS A 9 13.34 -10.01 12.14
C LYS A 9 14.37 -10.86 12.89
N ALA A 10 15.28 -10.22 13.61
CA ALA A 10 16.30 -10.94 14.39
C ALA A 10 15.68 -11.77 15.54
N ILE A 11 14.61 -11.26 16.16
CA ILE A 11 13.84 -11.95 17.21
C ILE A 11 12.97 -13.08 16.62
N GLU A 12 12.34 -12.84 15.48
CA GLU A 12 11.60 -13.86 14.73
C GLU A 12 12.49 -15.05 14.39
N ASN A 13 13.71 -14.79 13.91
CA ASN A 13 14.70 -15.79 13.52
C ASN A 13 15.53 -16.36 14.70
N GLY A 14 15.39 -15.82 15.92
CA GLY A 14 16.14 -16.25 17.10
C GLY A 14 17.61 -15.81 17.15
N GLN A 15 18.09 -15.08 16.15
CA GLN A 15 19.48 -14.64 16.00
C GLN A 15 19.86 -13.49 16.95
N PHE A 16 18.86 -12.79 17.49
CA PHE A 16 19.11 -11.62 18.34
C PHE A 16 19.89 -11.96 19.61
N VAL A 17 19.61 -13.10 20.25
CA VAL A 17 20.33 -13.54 21.45
C VAL A 17 21.76 -13.96 21.12
N GLU A 18 21.99 -14.58 19.96
CA GLU A 18 23.33 -14.91 19.48
C GLU A 18 24.17 -13.65 19.32
N CYS A 19 23.64 -12.61 18.67
CA CYS A 19 24.31 -11.31 18.53
C CYS A 19 24.66 -10.67 19.88
N VAL A 20 23.77 -10.74 20.86
CA VAL A 20 24.02 -10.22 22.22
C VAL A 20 25.12 -11.03 22.92
N ASN A 21 25.09 -12.36 22.79
CA ASN A 21 26.09 -13.25 23.39
C ASN A 21 27.48 -13.12 22.74
N GLU A 22 27.52 -12.79 21.44
CA GLU A 22 28.75 -12.49 20.69
C GLU A 22 29.36 -11.12 21.06
N GLY A 23 28.76 -10.39 21.99
CA GLY A 23 29.30 -9.14 22.53
C GLY A 23 28.91 -7.90 21.73
N MET A 24 27.89 -7.97 20.86
CA MET A 24 27.37 -6.77 20.23
C MET A 24 26.75 -5.84 21.27
N TYR A 25 27.14 -4.58 21.23
CA TYR A 25 26.56 -3.56 22.10
C TYR A 25 25.09 -3.32 21.73
N VAL A 26 24.21 -3.48 22.72
CA VAL A 26 22.77 -3.21 22.62
C VAL A 26 22.43 -2.19 23.70
N ASP A 27 21.95 -1.02 23.28
CA ASP A 27 21.44 -0.02 24.21
C ASP A 27 20.13 -0.48 24.88
N ASP A 28 19.75 0.20 25.96
CA ASP A 28 18.60 -0.21 26.76
C ASP A 28 17.27 -0.09 26.00
N GLY A 29 17.16 0.84 25.04
CA GLY A 29 15.95 1.02 24.23
C GLY A 29 15.76 -0.10 23.20
N VAL A 30 16.85 -0.54 22.57
CA VAL A 30 16.85 -1.71 21.67
C VAL A 30 16.53 -2.98 22.44
N ARG A 31 17.09 -3.15 23.66
CA ARG A 31 16.79 -4.29 24.52
C ARG A 31 15.32 -4.31 24.96
N GLU A 32 14.77 -3.16 25.37
CA GLU A 32 13.36 -3.03 25.72
C GLU A 32 12.44 -3.38 24.53
N ALA A 33 12.73 -2.86 23.34
CA ALA A 33 11.97 -3.17 22.13
C ALA A 33 12.03 -4.67 21.79
N ALA A 34 13.19 -5.30 21.96
CA ALA A 34 13.39 -6.73 21.74
C ALA A 34 12.59 -7.60 22.73
N ILE A 35 12.59 -7.26 24.02
CA ILE A 35 11.79 -7.98 25.04
C ILE A 35 10.30 -7.84 24.74
N LYS A 36 9.81 -6.61 24.48
CA LYS A 36 8.40 -6.37 24.14
C LYS A 36 7.98 -7.17 22.91
N HIS A 37 8.81 -7.19 21.87
CA HIS A 37 8.50 -7.96 20.67
C HIS A 37 8.54 -9.48 20.90
N ALA A 38 9.51 -9.99 21.68
CA ALA A 38 9.54 -11.40 22.07
C ALA A 38 8.26 -11.81 22.83
N LEU A 39 7.77 -10.96 23.73
CA LEU A 39 6.49 -11.16 24.43
C LEU A 39 5.30 -11.10 23.47
N THR A 40 5.29 -10.19 22.48
CA THR A 40 4.22 -10.17 21.46
C THR A 40 4.13 -11.49 20.68
N LEU A 41 5.26 -12.16 20.45
CA LEU A 41 5.34 -13.45 19.77
C LEU A 41 5.08 -14.65 20.71
N GLY A 42 4.92 -14.45 22.02
CA GLY A 42 4.80 -15.54 23.00
C GLY A 42 6.11 -16.30 23.28
N LYS A 43 7.27 -15.76 22.88
CA LYS A 43 8.58 -16.39 23.11
C LYS A 43 9.11 -16.07 24.52
N PHE A 44 8.49 -16.66 25.55
CA PHE A 44 8.84 -16.41 26.96
C PHE A 44 10.31 -16.69 27.28
N ASP A 45 10.87 -17.79 26.77
CA ASP A 45 12.28 -18.15 27.00
C ASP A 45 13.24 -17.09 26.43
N LEU A 46 12.93 -16.57 25.25
CA LEU A 46 13.72 -15.54 24.59
C LEU A 46 13.63 -14.21 25.34
N ALA A 47 12.42 -13.83 25.75
CA ALA A 47 12.22 -12.64 26.59
C ALA A 47 12.99 -12.77 27.90
N GLN A 48 13.00 -13.95 28.53
CA GLN A 48 13.69 -14.21 29.79
C GLN A 48 15.21 -14.05 29.65
N GLN A 49 15.79 -14.50 28.53
CA GLN A 49 17.22 -14.38 28.26
C GLN A 49 17.67 -12.93 28.05
N LEU A 50 16.77 -12.07 27.55
CA LEU A 50 17.05 -10.67 27.24
C LEU A 50 16.85 -9.72 28.43
N LEU A 51 16.32 -10.20 29.55
CA LEU A 51 16.02 -9.36 30.71
C LEU A 51 17.27 -8.78 31.37
N PRO A 52 17.28 -7.47 31.69
CA PRO A 52 18.28 -6.91 32.58
C PRO A 52 18.24 -7.57 33.96
N ARG A 53 19.40 -7.68 34.61
CA ARG A 53 19.50 -8.26 35.96
C ARG A 53 18.65 -7.45 36.95
N GLY A 54 17.72 -8.14 37.61
CA GLY A 54 16.84 -7.55 38.62
C GLY A 54 15.53 -6.97 38.07
N SER A 55 15.32 -6.97 36.75
CA SER A 55 14.06 -6.55 36.14
C SER A 55 13.03 -7.69 36.09
N CYS A 56 11.75 -7.37 36.22
CA CYS A 56 10.66 -8.33 36.05
C CYS A 56 10.16 -8.31 34.60
N MET A 57 9.88 -9.48 34.03
CA MET A 57 9.32 -9.57 32.68
C MET A 57 7.94 -8.89 32.56
N LEU A 58 7.15 -8.87 33.65
CA LEU A 58 5.85 -8.20 33.68
C LEU A 58 5.95 -6.68 33.48
N ASP A 59 7.09 -6.06 33.82
CA ASP A 59 7.30 -4.62 33.61
C ASP A 59 7.35 -4.26 32.12
N TYR A 60 7.64 -5.25 31.27
CA TYR A 60 7.67 -5.13 29.81
C TYR A 60 6.40 -5.66 29.15
N ALA A 61 5.49 -6.28 29.91
CA ALA A 61 4.27 -6.89 29.41
C ALA A 61 3.14 -5.87 29.15
N ALA A 62 3.28 -4.64 29.64
CA ALA A 62 2.28 -3.59 29.45
C ALA A 62 2.01 -3.31 27.95
N GLY A 63 0.75 -3.43 27.53
CA GLY A 63 0.34 -3.24 26.13
C GLY A 63 0.67 -4.40 25.19
N CYS A 64 1.07 -5.57 25.70
CA CYS A 64 1.30 -6.76 24.87
C CYS A 64 -0.02 -7.30 24.29
N PRO A 65 -0.11 -7.53 22.97
CA PRO A 65 -1.31 -8.08 22.32
C PRO A 65 -1.42 -9.62 22.42
N ASN A 66 -0.50 -10.28 23.14
CA ASN A 66 -0.47 -11.74 23.24
C ASN A 66 -1.37 -12.23 24.39
N ILE A 67 -2.30 -13.15 24.09
CA ILE A 67 -3.28 -13.64 25.05
C ILE A 67 -2.66 -14.43 26.21
N GLU A 68 -1.61 -15.21 25.97
CA GLU A 68 -0.93 -16.02 27.00
C GLU A 68 -0.23 -15.11 28.02
N VAL A 69 0.36 -14.00 27.54
CA VAL A 69 0.96 -12.98 28.40
C VAL A 69 -0.13 -12.30 29.26
N ILE A 70 -1.31 -12.04 28.71
CA ILE A 70 -2.43 -11.44 29.46
C ILE A 70 -2.97 -12.42 30.52
N GLU A 71 -3.13 -13.70 30.18
CA GLU A 71 -3.50 -14.75 31.13
C GLU A 71 -2.47 -14.87 32.27
N TRP A 72 -1.18 -14.77 31.93
CA TRP A 72 -0.10 -14.76 32.91
C TRP A 72 -0.15 -13.52 33.82
N MET A 73 -0.35 -12.32 33.24
CA MET A 73 -0.53 -11.08 34.00
C MET A 73 -1.75 -11.13 34.94
N PHE A 74 -2.83 -11.78 34.50
CA PHE A 74 -4.02 -12.03 35.30
C PHE A 74 -3.72 -12.97 36.47
N ALA A 75 -3.09 -14.13 36.19
CA ALA A 75 -2.74 -15.13 37.20
C ALA A 75 -1.78 -14.57 38.28
N CYS A 76 -0.84 -13.71 37.90
CA CYS A 76 0.06 -13.04 38.83
C CYS A 76 -0.58 -11.87 39.60
N GLY A 77 -1.84 -11.53 39.34
CA GLY A 77 -2.56 -10.43 39.98
C GLY A 77 -2.07 -9.04 39.55
N TYR A 78 -1.29 -8.94 38.47
CA TYR A 78 -0.76 -7.67 37.97
C TYR A 78 -1.90 -6.77 37.46
N LEU A 79 -2.87 -7.38 36.75
CA LEU A 79 -4.07 -6.68 36.27
C LEU A 79 -5.02 -6.22 37.38
N ARG A 80 -4.91 -6.76 38.61
CA ARG A 80 -5.70 -6.28 39.76
C ARG A 80 -5.19 -4.92 40.26
N ARG A 81 -3.88 -4.65 40.12
CA ARG A 81 -3.24 -3.44 40.66
C ARG A 81 -3.42 -2.21 39.77
N ASP A 82 -3.53 -2.42 38.46
CA ASP A 82 -3.66 -1.35 37.48
C ASP A 82 -4.94 -1.54 36.64
N GLY A 83 -5.97 -0.76 36.98
CA GLY A 83 -7.25 -0.79 36.27
C GLY A 83 -7.19 -0.26 34.84
N ASN A 84 -6.27 0.66 34.52
CA ASN A 84 -6.13 1.16 33.15
C ASN A 84 -5.45 0.12 32.27
N LEU A 85 -4.43 -0.57 32.80
CA LEU A 85 -3.81 -1.69 32.11
C LEU A 85 -4.84 -2.81 31.89
N ALA A 86 -5.65 -3.13 32.89
CA ALA A 86 -6.74 -4.10 32.76
C ALA A 86 -7.79 -3.69 31.72
N ALA A 87 -8.17 -2.42 31.63
CA ALA A 87 -9.05 -1.93 30.57
C ALA A 87 -8.41 -2.10 29.18
N SER A 88 -7.11 -1.81 29.05
CA SER A 88 -6.39 -1.87 27.78
C SER A 88 -6.27 -3.28 27.19
N THR A 89 -6.40 -4.33 28.01
CA THR A 89 -6.35 -5.72 27.55
C THR A 89 -7.68 -6.23 27.00
N ILE A 90 -8.82 -5.62 27.35
CA ILE A 90 -10.16 -6.08 26.95
C ILE A 90 -10.33 -6.17 25.42
N PRO A 91 -9.90 -5.18 24.61
CA PRO A 91 -9.98 -5.29 23.15
C PRO A 91 -9.19 -6.49 22.61
N VAL A 92 -8.00 -6.76 23.18
CA VAL A 92 -7.15 -7.88 22.78
C VAL A 92 -7.81 -9.22 23.12
N ILE A 93 -8.36 -9.34 24.33
CA ILE A 93 -9.10 -10.52 24.77
C ILE A 93 -10.33 -10.74 23.88
N THR A 94 -11.01 -9.67 23.50
CA THR A 94 -12.16 -9.69 22.58
C THR A 94 -11.77 -10.29 21.23
N SER A 95 -10.66 -9.85 20.65
CA SER A 95 -10.14 -10.39 19.39
C SER A 95 -9.76 -11.87 19.48
N SER A 96 -9.35 -12.35 20.66
CA SER A 96 -9.04 -13.77 20.90
C SER A 96 -10.27 -14.65 21.18
N GLY A 97 -11.45 -14.05 21.41
CA GLY A 97 -12.69 -14.75 21.73
C GLY A 97 -12.78 -15.34 23.15
N ARG A 98 -11.87 -14.99 24.06
CA ARG A 98 -11.83 -15.48 25.44
C ARG A 98 -12.79 -14.72 26.37
N LEU A 99 -14.10 -14.93 26.19
CA LEU A 99 -15.15 -14.23 26.94
C LEU A 99 -15.01 -14.37 28.47
N GLU A 100 -14.73 -15.58 28.95
CA GLU A 100 -14.61 -15.87 30.38
C GLU A 100 -13.51 -15.06 31.06
N LEU A 101 -12.36 -14.87 30.38
CA LEU A 101 -11.25 -14.07 30.88
C LEU A 101 -11.64 -12.59 30.99
N ALA A 102 -12.36 -12.06 30.00
CA ALA A 102 -12.86 -10.69 30.03
C ALA A 102 -13.85 -10.48 31.19
N GLU A 103 -14.80 -11.39 31.37
CA GLU A 103 -15.73 -11.36 32.50
C GLU A 103 -15.02 -11.38 33.85
N MET A 104 -13.99 -12.22 33.98
CA MET A 104 -13.19 -12.31 35.21
C MET A 104 -12.46 -10.99 35.50
N ILE A 105 -11.87 -10.34 34.48
CA ILE A 105 -11.16 -9.07 34.66
C ILE A 105 -12.10 -7.94 35.06
N ILE A 106 -13.29 -7.85 34.48
CA ILE A 106 -14.27 -6.82 34.87
C ILE A 106 -14.80 -7.05 36.27
N LYS A 107 -15.06 -8.30 36.66
CA LYS A 107 -15.45 -8.64 38.04
C LYS A 107 -14.41 -8.20 39.06
N LEU A 108 -13.11 -8.20 38.72
CA LEU A 108 -12.05 -7.70 39.60
C LEU A 108 -12.09 -6.20 39.83
N HIS A 109 -12.58 -5.42 38.88
CA HIS A 109 -12.61 -3.95 38.91
C HIS A 109 -14.02 -3.39 39.12
N SER A 110 -14.95 -4.21 39.64
CA SER A 110 -16.30 -3.80 40.01
C SER A 110 -16.38 -3.41 41.49
N PRO A 111 -16.91 -2.22 41.87
CA PRO A 111 -17.42 -1.16 40.99
C PRO A 111 -16.29 -0.39 40.31
N LEU A 112 -16.57 0.11 39.11
CA LEU A 112 -15.61 0.86 38.30
C LEU A 112 -15.23 2.20 38.98
N PRO A 113 -14.02 2.72 38.72
CA PRO A 113 -13.60 4.03 39.22
C PRO A 113 -14.54 5.16 38.78
N GLU A 114 -14.70 6.22 39.59
CA GLU A 114 -15.58 7.38 39.29
C GLU A 114 -15.21 8.12 37.99
N SER A 115 -13.95 8.02 37.54
CA SER A 115 -13.50 8.49 36.23
C SER A 115 -13.19 7.28 35.34
N HIS A 116 -14.23 6.71 34.73
CA HIS A 116 -14.15 5.54 33.86
C HIS A 116 -14.01 5.88 32.37
N GLU A 117 -13.61 7.10 32.01
CA GLU A 117 -13.43 7.52 30.60
C GLU A 117 -12.49 6.57 29.82
N TYR A 118 -11.39 6.14 30.46
CA TYR A 118 -10.45 5.19 29.85
C TYR A 118 -11.09 3.82 29.61
N TRP A 119 -11.93 3.37 30.54
CA TRP A 119 -12.71 2.14 30.41
C TRP A 119 -13.73 2.24 29.29
N THR A 120 -14.47 3.35 29.18
CA THR A 120 -15.46 3.56 28.11
C THR A 120 -14.77 3.60 26.74
N LYS A 121 -13.58 4.22 26.63
CA LYS A 121 -12.77 4.19 25.41
C LYS A 121 -12.31 2.77 25.05
N ALA A 122 -11.79 2.01 26.02
CA ALA A 122 -11.42 0.62 25.81
C ALA A 122 -12.63 -0.25 25.42
N TRP A 123 -13.81 0.01 26.00
CA TRP A 123 -15.07 -0.65 25.66
C TRP A 123 -15.48 -0.38 24.21
N SER A 124 -15.39 0.88 23.76
CA SER A 124 -15.66 1.24 22.35
C SER A 124 -14.71 0.54 21.37
N GLY A 125 -13.43 0.36 21.75
CA GLY A 125 -12.46 -0.42 21.00
C GLY A 125 -12.79 -1.92 20.99
N SER A 126 -13.31 -2.43 22.11
CA SER A 126 -13.73 -3.83 22.26
C SER A 126 -14.97 -4.14 21.41
N LEU A 127 -15.96 -3.24 21.35
CA LEU A 127 -17.12 -3.39 20.47
C LEU A 127 -16.70 -3.54 18.99
N LYS A 128 -15.75 -2.70 18.53
CA LYS A 128 -15.19 -2.83 17.18
C LYS A 128 -14.43 -4.14 16.99
N SER A 129 -13.61 -4.51 17.98
CA SER A 129 -12.83 -5.75 17.95
C SER A 129 -13.74 -6.99 17.89
N ALA A 130 -14.88 -6.98 18.59
CA ALA A 130 -15.88 -8.04 18.53
C ALA A 130 -16.50 -8.18 17.14
N CYS A 131 -16.82 -7.05 16.49
CA CYS A 131 -17.29 -7.03 15.10
C CYS A 131 -16.23 -7.58 14.13
N SER A 132 -14.96 -7.18 14.31
CA SER A 132 -13.85 -7.67 13.49
C SER A 132 -13.58 -9.16 13.68
N ALA A 133 -13.65 -9.65 14.91
CA ALA A 133 -13.45 -11.06 15.23
C ALA A 133 -14.64 -11.96 14.88
N GLY A 134 -15.80 -11.39 14.52
CA GLY A 134 -17.01 -12.15 14.25
C GLY A 134 -17.64 -12.81 15.49
N SER A 135 -17.33 -12.33 16.69
CA SER A 135 -17.79 -12.94 17.94
C SER A 135 -19.13 -12.35 18.42
N LEU A 136 -20.24 -12.91 17.93
CA LEU A 136 -21.60 -12.45 18.29
C LEU A 136 -21.86 -12.51 19.80
N LYS A 137 -21.52 -13.62 20.47
CA LYS A 137 -21.75 -13.79 21.91
C LYS A 137 -21.01 -12.74 22.74
N PHE A 138 -19.78 -12.43 22.34
CA PHE A 138 -18.97 -11.43 23.03
C PHE A 138 -19.53 -10.03 22.78
N LEU A 139 -19.98 -9.74 21.56
CA LEU A 139 -20.66 -8.48 21.25
C LEU A 139 -21.94 -8.31 22.07
N GLN A 140 -22.79 -9.32 22.18
CA GLN A 140 -24.00 -9.31 22.99
C GLN A 140 -23.67 -8.99 24.45
N TRP A 141 -22.68 -9.67 25.03
CA TRP A 141 -22.24 -9.41 26.39
C TRP A 141 -21.70 -7.98 26.59
N LEU A 142 -20.93 -7.43 25.64
CA LEU A 142 -20.47 -6.04 25.69
C LEU A 142 -21.63 -5.04 25.61
N MET A 143 -22.69 -5.39 24.87
CA MET A 143 -23.88 -4.57 24.65
C MET A 143 -24.83 -4.59 25.86
N ASP A 144 -24.93 -5.71 26.57
CA ASP A 144 -25.76 -5.86 27.77
C ASP A 144 -25.15 -5.17 29.01
N HIS A 145 -23.85 -4.86 28.96
CA HIS A 145 -23.16 -4.18 30.06
C HIS A 145 -23.48 -2.67 30.11
N PRO A 146 -23.62 -2.03 31.30
CA PRO A 146 -23.92 -0.60 31.41
C PRO A 146 -22.97 0.34 30.66
N LEU A 147 -21.67 -0.02 30.61
CA LEU A 147 -20.67 0.70 29.81
C LEU A 147 -20.93 0.66 28.29
N GLY A 148 -21.74 -0.28 27.81
CA GLY A 148 -22.16 -0.38 26.43
C GLY A 148 -22.97 0.83 25.98
N GLU A 149 -23.87 1.37 26.83
CA GLU A 149 -24.67 2.55 26.51
C GLU A 149 -23.79 3.79 26.31
N GLU A 150 -22.90 4.04 27.27
CA GLU A 150 -21.99 5.19 27.26
C GLU A 150 -21.00 5.10 26.09
N ALA A 151 -20.47 3.91 25.80
CA ALA A 151 -19.60 3.68 24.65
C ALA A 151 -20.32 3.99 23.34
N ARG A 152 -21.63 3.68 23.23
CA ARG A 152 -22.44 4.02 22.05
C ARG A 152 -22.64 5.51 21.88
N GLU A 153 -22.86 6.27 22.96
CA GLU A 153 -22.96 7.73 22.88
C GLU A 153 -21.66 8.36 22.36
N ILE A 154 -20.51 7.88 22.84
CA ILE A 154 -19.20 8.30 22.34
C ILE A 154 -19.07 7.97 20.85
N MET A 155 -19.48 6.78 20.42
CA MET A 155 -19.41 6.38 19.01
C MET A 155 -20.35 7.21 18.11
N ARG A 156 -21.57 7.53 18.57
CA ARG A 156 -22.53 8.38 17.84
C ARG A 156 -22.05 9.83 17.70
N SER A 157 -21.37 10.36 18.72
CA SER A 157 -20.78 11.70 18.66
C SER A 157 -19.63 11.80 17.64
N ASN A 158 -18.94 10.68 17.40
CA ASN A 158 -17.83 10.57 16.47
C ASN A 158 -18.35 10.23 15.05
N LYS A 159 -19.16 11.13 14.49
CA LYS A 159 -19.89 11.03 13.20
C LYS A 159 -19.05 10.73 11.94
N ARG A 160 -17.77 10.39 12.05
CA ARG A 160 -16.89 10.18 10.90
C ARG A 160 -16.06 8.91 11.07
N LYS A 161 -16.44 7.91 10.26
CA LYS A 161 -15.69 6.71 9.85
C LYS A 161 -15.61 5.62 10.91
N ASN A 162 -16.38 4.54 10.67
CA ASN A 162 -16.30 3.21 11.28
C ASN A 162 -17.39 2.93 12.34
N GLY A 163 -18.67 2.99 11.92
CA GLY A 163 -19.78 2.40 12.67
C GLY A 163 -19.64 0.89 12.78
N LEU A 164 -20.26 0.27 13.79
CA LEU A 164 -20.14 -1.19 14.05
C LEU A 164 -20.59 -2.03 12.85
N LEU A 165 -21.63 -1.58 12.13
CA LEU A 165 -22.12 -2.27 10.95
C LEU A 165 -21.11 -2.24 9.79
N CYS A 166 -20.34 -1.15 9.62
CA CYS A 166 -19.25 -1.10 8.64
C CYS A 166 -18.17 -2.13 8.95
N VAL A 167 -17.77 -2.24 10.22
CA VAL A 167 -16.73 -3.19 10.65
C VAL A 167 -17.22 -4.64 10.51
N ALA A 168 -18.48 -4.91 10.82
CA ALA A 168 -19.08 -6.23 10.60
C ALA A 168 -19.13 -6.59 9.11
N ALA A 169 -19.49 -5.64 8.24
CA ALA A 169 -19.54 -5.83 6.80
C ALA A 169 -18.16 -6.01 6.16
N GLU A 170 -17.13 -5.32 6.66
CA GLU A 170 -15.71 -5.49 6.27
C GLU A 170 -15.22 -6.94 6.50
N ASN A 171 -15.70 -7.59 7.56
CA ASN A 171 -15.29 -8.94 7.92
C ASN A 171 -16.27 -10.04 7.47
N GLY A 172 -17.37 -9.67 6.81
CA GLY A 172 -18.38 -10.63 6.32
C GLY A 172 -19.23 -11.28 7.43
N SER A 173 -19.27 -10.69 8.62
CA SER A 173 -19.94 -11.23 9.81
C SER A 173 -21.46 -10.99 9.77
N VAL A 174 -22.19 -11.74 8.94
CA VAL A 174 -23.64 -11.58 8.72
C VAL A 174 -24.45 -11.67 10.03
N ASP A 175 -24.12 -12.60 10.93
CA ASP A 175 -24.83 -12.76 12.21
C ASP A 175 -24.76 -11.48 13.09
N ILE A 176 -23.64 -10.77 13.02
CA ILE A 176 -23.46 -9.49 13.71
C ILE A 176 -24.25 -8.38 12.99
N MET A 177 -24.29 -8.41 11.66
CA MET A 177 -25.09 -7.47 10.89
C MET A 177 -26.59 -7.61 11.19
N ASP A 178 -27.10 -8.85 11.28
CA ASP A 178 -28.47 -9.16 11.72
C ASP A 178 -28.75 -8.61 13.12
N TYR A 179 -27.89 -8.93 14.09
CA TYR A 179 -28.06 -8.44 15.45
C TYR A 179 -28.05 -6.90 15.53
N LEU A 180 -27.15 -6.23 14.80
CA LEU A 180 -27.09 -4.76 14.78
C LEU A 180 -28.31 -4.15 14.08
N TYR A 181 -28.86 -4.82 13.07
CA TYR A 181 -30.07 -4.43 12.37
C TYR A 181 -31.29 -4.51 13.28
N ASP A 182 -31.47 -5.64 13.97
CA ASP A 182 -32.58 -5.88 14.91
C ASP A 182 -32.58 -4.87 16.07
N ASN A 183 -31.40 -4.39 16.47
CA ASN A 183 -31.24 -3.37 17.50
C ASN A 183 -31.36 -1.92 16.97
N GLY A 184 -31.60 -1.72 15.67
CA GLY A 184 -31.78 -0.40 15.06
C GLY A 184 -30.51 0.47 15.05
N LEU A 185 -29.32 -0.14 15.00
CA LEU A 185 -28.03 0.55 15.15
C LEU A 185 -27.33 0.92 13.84
N ALA A 186 -28.07 1.00 12.74
CA ALA A 186 -27.53 1.21 11.41
C ALA A 186 -27.84 2.60 10.86
N GLU A 187 -26.81 3.36 10.47
CA GLU A 187 -26.95 4.78 10.11
C GLU A 187 -26.69 5.07 8.61
N ASP A 188 -25.90 4.26 7.89
CA ASP A 188 -25.58 4.47 6.46
C ASP A 188 -25.32 3.14 5.71
N TYR A 189 -26.38 2.53 5.17
CA TYR A 189 -26.29 1.26 4.42
C TYR A 189 -25.54 1.41 3.09
N ASP A 190 -25.49 2.60 2.50
CA ASP A 190 -24.76 2.81 1.24
C ASP A 190 -23.24 2.74 1.47
N GLU A 191 -22.73 3.32 2.57
CA GLU A 191 -21.31 3.19 2.91
C GLU A 191 -20.96 1.76 3.34
N VAL A 192 -21.86 1.08 4.05
CA VAL A 192 -21.69 -0.33 4.42
C VAL A 192 -21.62 -1.22 3.18
N MET A 193 -22.49 -1.01 2.18
CA MET A 193 -22.46 -1.76 0.92
C MET A 193 -21.20 -1.49 0.12
N LYS A 194 -20.75 -0.24 0.08
CA LYS A 194 -19.46 0.08 -0.53
C LYS A 194 -18.31 -0.68 0.13
N ILE A 195 -18.24 -0.72 1.45
CA ILE A 195 -17.20 -1.45 2.19
C ILE A 195 -17.28 -2.95 1.92
N ALA A 196 -18.47 -3.56 2.01
CA ALA A 196 -18.66 -4.98 1.72
C ALA A 196 -18.15 -5.35 0.31
N ILE A 197 -18.42 -4.51 -0.69
CA ILE A 197 -17.95 -4.73 -2.06
C ILE A 197 -16.43 -4.57 -2.16
N THR A 198 -15.86 -3.51 -1.57
CA THR A 198 -14.42 -3.25 -1.66
C THR A 198 -13.58 -4.31 -0.99
N GLU A 199 -14.09 -4.92 0.09
CA GLU A 199 -13.43 -5.98 0.85
C GLU A 199 -13.76 -7.39 0.34
N GLY A 200 -14.59 -7.52 -0.70
CA GLY A 200 -14.87 -8.82 -1.32
C GLY A 200 -15.88 -9.68 -0.56
N GLN A 201 -16.60 -9.12 0.40
CA GLN A 201 -17.49 -9.86 1.30
C GLN A 201 -18.84 -10.14 0.64
N THR A 202 -18.92 -11.27 -0.08
CA THR A 202 -20.11 -11.68 -0.84
C THR A 202 -21.33 -11.91 0.06
N SER A 203 -21.15 -12.49 1.24
CA SER A 203 -22.22 -12.74 2.22
C SER A 203 -22.83 -11.43 2.76
N ALA A 204 -21.97 -10.45 3.11
CA ALA A 204 -22.41 -9.14 3.56
C ALA A 204 -23.13 -8.36 2.44
N ALA A 205 -22.60 -8.40 1.21
CA ALA A 205 -23.26 -7.77 0.05
C ALA A 205 -24.62 -8.40 -0.25
N LYS A 206 -24.74 -9.73 -0.20
CA LYS A 206 -26.02 -10.45 -0.33
C LYS A 206 -27.00 -10.02 0.75
N TRP A 207 -26.56 -9.98 2.01
CA TRP A 207 -27.39 -9.58 3.13
C TRP A 207 -27.94 -8.15 2.96
N LEU A 208 -27.09 -7.21 2.54
CA LEU A 208 -27.48 -5.81 2.35
C LEU A 208 -28.54 -5.63 1.25
N ILE A 209 -28.45 -6.38 0.17
CA ILE A 209 -29.44 -6.33 -0.93
C ILE A 209 -30.80 -6.88 -0.49
N HIS A 210 -30.85 -7.83 0.45
CA HIS A 210 -32.12 -8.36 0.99
C HIS A 210 -32.80 -7.37 1.95
N HIS A 211 -32.03 -6.56 2.67
CA HIS A 211 -32.55 -5.67 3.71
C HIS A 211 -32.69 -4.21 3.26
N HIS A 212 -32.01 -3.79 2.17
CA HIS A 212 -32.02 -2.41 1.67
C HIS A 212 -32.12 -2.32 0.15
N SER A 213 -32.69 -1.20 -0.32
CA SER A 213 -32.77 -0.91 -1.75
C SER A 213 -31.39 -0.64 -2.33
N PHE A 214 -30.98 -1.45 -3.30
CA PHE A 214 -29.73 -1.30 -4.01
C PHE A 214 -29.98 -0.79 -5.44
N ASP A 215 -29.44 0.38 -5.77
CA ASP A 215 -29.42 0.88 -7.15
C ASP A 215 -28.11 0.51 -7.85
N ALA A 216 -28.10 -0.62 -8.57
CA ALA A 216 -26.95 -1.10 -9.34
C ALA A 216 -26.38 -0.05 -10.32
N LYS A 217 -27.16 0.96 -10.71
CA LYS A 217 -26.77 2.02 -11.64
C LYS A 217 -26.09 3.21 -10.96
N SER A 218 -26.02 3.23 -9.63
CA SER A 218 -25.32 4.28 -8.91
C SER A 218 -23.82 4.24 -9.20
N LYS A 219 -23.28 5.37 -9.65
CA LYS A 219 -21.82 5.54 -9.88
C LYS A 219 -20.97 5.19 -8.66
N ARG A 220 -21.55 5.29 -7.44
CA ARG A 220 -20.88 4.90 -6.18
C ARG A 220 -20.63 3.41 -6.12
N TYR A 221 -21.62 2.59 -6.46
CA TYR A 221 -21.52 1.13 -6.46
C TYR A 221 -20.71 0.62 -7.64
N ILE A 222 -20.85 1.21 -8.82
CA ILE A 222 -20.01 0.89 -9.98
C ILE A 222 -18.52 1.05 -9.63
N ARG A 223 -18.15 2.16 -8.98
CA ARG A 223 -16.77 2.37 -8.52
C ARG A 223 -16.34 1.34 -7.46
N ALA A 224 -17.25 0.95 -6.57
CA ALA A 224 -16.96 -0.09 -5.58
C ALA A 224 -16.71 -1.45 -6.26
N ILE A 225 -17.51 -1.82 -7.27
CA ILE A 225 -17.33 -3.05 -8.04
C ILE A 225 -16.01 -3.00 -8.84
N CYS A 226 -15.64 -1.85 -9.43
CA CYS A 226 -14.32 -1.71 -10.04
C CYS A 226 -13.18 -1.90 -9.02
N ARG A 227 -13.37 -1.50 -7.76
CA ARG A 227 -12.39 -1.74 -6.69
C ARG A 227 -12.27 -3.22 -6.33
N SER A 228 -13.37 -3.98 -6.37
CA SER A 228 -13.31 -5.43 -6.13
C SER A 228 -12.59 -6.19 -7.25
N VAL A 229 -12.66 -5.67 -8.49
CA VAL A 229 -11.85 -6.14 -9.62
C VAL A 229 -10.36 -5.90 -9.39
N GLU A 230 -9.99 -4.72 -8.88
CA GLU A 230 -8.59 -4.43 -8.50
C GLU A 230 -8.09 -5.40 -7.41
N ASN A 231 -8.93 -5.68 -6.41
CA ASN A 231 -8.57 -6.52 -5.26
C ASN A 231 -8.62 -8.03 -5.56
N GLY A 232 -9.24 -8.45 -6.67
CA GLY A 232 -9.20 -9.84 -7.13
C GLY A 232 -10.33 -10.73 -6.61
N TYR A 233 -11.57 -10.22 -6.54
CA TYR A 233 -12.72 -10.96 -5.99
C TYR A 233 -13.69 -11.48 -7.07
N PRO A 234 -13.39 -12.60 -7.77
CA PRO A 234 -14.21 -13.11 -8.89
C PRO A 234 -15.59 -13.63 -8.46
N GLU A 235 -15.73 -14.12 -7.23
CA GLU A 235 -17.02 -14.58 -6.67
C GLU A 235 -18.02 -13.43 -6.56
N LEU A 236 -17.55 -12.26 -6.13
CA LEU A 236 -18.36 -11.06 -6.03
C LEU A 236 -18.78 -10.54 -7.42
N LEU A 237 -17.89 -10.66 -8.42
CA LEU A 237 -18.22 -10.33 -9.81
C LEU A 237 -19.26 -11.27 -10.38
N SER A 238 -19.15 -12.57 -10.10
CA SER A 238 -20.14 -13.57 -10.47
C SER A 238 -21.50 -13.25 -9.87
N PHE A 239 -21.53 -12.88 -8.59
CA PHE A 239 -22.74 -12.46 -7.90
C PHE A 239 -23.41 -11.24 -8.54
N PHE A 240 -22.66 -10.16 -8.79
CA PHE A 240 -23.21 -8.98 -9.45
C PHE A 240 -23.62 -9.24 -10.90
N HIS A 241 -22.93 -10.15 -11.59
CA HIS A 241 -23.31 -10.56 -12.93
C HIS A 241 -24.64 -11.32 -12.94
N GLU A 242 -24.84 -12.25 -12.01
CA GLU A 242 -26.12 -12.94 -11.82
C GLU A 242 -27.24 -11.93 -11.51
N LEU A 243 -26.99 -10.98 -10.62
CA LEU A 243 -27.94 -9.92 -10.26
C LEU A 243 -28.38 -9.08 -11.48
N ASP A 244 -27.43 -8.62 -12.29
CA ASP A 244 -27.70 -7.88 -13.53
C ASP A 244 -28.45 -8.75 -14.55
N SER A 245 -28.12 -10.05 -14.64
CA SER A 245 -28.80 -10.96 -15.56
C SER A 245 -30.28 -11.13 -15.19
N VAL A 246 -30.61 -11.25 -13.90
CA VAL A 246 -31.98 -11.43 -13.41
C VAL A 246 -32.81 -10.16 -13.59
N THR A 247 -32.24 -8.99 -13.31
CA THR A 247 -32.92 -7.70 -13.49
C THR A 247 -33.20 -7.37 -14.96
N SER A 248 -32.38 -7.88 -15.89
CA SER A 248 -32.59 -7.74 -17.34
C SER A 248 -33.75 -8.60 -17.89
N VAL A 249 -34.16 -9.69 -17.24
CA VAL A 249 -35.25 -10.57 -17.72
C VAL A 249 -36.64 -9.95 -17.47
N GLY A 250 -36.77 -8.98 -16.56
CA GLY A 250 -38.02 -8.26 -16.29
C GLY A 250 -38.54 -7.39 -17.44
N ASN A 251 -37.72 -7.17 -18.48
CA ASN A 251 -38.08 -6.50 -19.73
C ASN A 251 -37.87 -7.44 -20.93
N ALA A 252 -38.40 -8.66 -20.87
CA ALA A 252 -38.26 -9.63 -21.94
C ALA A 252 -39.41 -9.54 -22.96
N ASP A 253 -39.18 -8.80 -24.04
CA ASP A 253 -39.70 -9.18 -25.34
C ASP A 253 -38.71 -8.80 -26.44
N THR A 254 -37.59 -9.53 -26.51
CA THR A 254 -36.91 -9.85 -27.77
C THR A 254 -35.80 -10.88 -27.54
N LYS A 255 -36.07 -12.14 -27.89
CA LYS A 255 -35.11 -13.26 -27.98
C LYS A 255 -34.06 -13.08 -29.10
N ARG A 256 -33.55 -11.89 -29.38
CA ARG A 256 -32.55 -11.67 -30.45
C ARG A 256 -31.46 -10.68 -30.05
N ARG A 257 -30.25 -11.26 -29.94
CA ARG A 257 -28.91 -10.66 -29.82
C ARG A 257 -28.53 -10.21 -28.40
N ARG A 258 -27.55 -10.94 -27.84
CA ARG A 258 -26.65 -10.47 -26.78
C ARG A 258 -25.89 -9.24 -27.30
N ILE A 259 -26.54 -8.09 -27.28
CA ILE A 259 -25.88 -6.79 -27.40
C ILE A 259 -25.84 -6.30 -25.95
N ASP A 260 -24.64 -6.09 -25.44
CA ASP A 260 -24.43 -5.53 -24.11
C ASP A 260 -25.28 -4.25 -23.97
N HIS A 261 -26.12 -4.17 -22.94
CA HIS A 261 -26.85 -2.94 -22.65
C HIS A 261 -25.83 -1.82 -22.35
N PRO A 262 -25.97 -0.62 -22.92
CA PRO A 262 -25.04 0.49 -22.72
C PRO A 262 -24.93 0.99 -21.26
N ASP A 263 -25.78 0.51 -20.35
CA ASP A 263 -25.94 1.01 -18.98
C ASP A 263 -25.54 0.02 -17.87
N SER A 264 -24.77 -1.03 -18.16
CA SER A 264 -24.33 -1.94 -17.10
C SER A 264 -23.09 -1.42 -16.34
N TRP A 265 -22.83 -1.91 -15.11
CA TRP A 265 -21.74 -1.42 -14.26
C TRP A 265 -20.36 -1.51 -14.94
N TRP A 266 -20.20 -2.39 -15.92
CA TRP A 266 -18.96 -2.58 -16.69
C TRP A 266 -18.87 -1.75 -17.98
N SER A 267 -19.94 -1.11 -18.45
CA SER A 267 -19.87 -0.18 -19.60
C SER A 267 -19.44 1.24 -19.19
N CYS A 268 -19.32 1.47 -17.88
CA CYS A 268 -18.85 2.73 -17.33
C CYS A 268 -17.35 2.94 -17.59
N THR A 269 -16.95 4.19 -17.69
CA THR A 269 -15.66 4.76 -18.19
C THR A 269 -14.34 4.18 -17.65
N THR A 270 -14.36 3.25 -16.71
CA THR A 270 -13.18 2.57 -16.15
C THR A 270 -13.22 1.11 -16.55
N ASP A 271 -12.41 0.72 -17.54
CA ASP A 271 -12.32 -0.66 -18.02
C ASP A 271 -11.89 -1.61 -16.89
N PRO A 272 -12.77 -2.52 -16.42
CA PRO A 272 -12.44 -3.50 -15.39
C PRO A 272 -11.27 -4.40 -15.79
N ILE A 273 -11.12 -4.71 -17.08
CA ILE A 273 -10.04 -5.57 -17.59
C ILE A 273 -8.69 -4.87 -17.41
N TYR A 274 -8.61 -3.57 -17.69
CA TYR A 274 -7.41 -2.76 -17.41
C TYR A 274 -6.97 -2.87 -15.95
N TRP A 275 -7.90 -2.73 -14.99
CA TRP A 275 -7.58 -2.78 -13.56
C TRP A 275 -7.16 -4.18 -13.09
N ALA A 276 -7.84 -5.22 -13.56
CA ALA A 276 -7.45 -6.61 -13.30
C ALA A 276 -6.05 -6.90 -13.85
N ALA A 277 -5.75 -6.45 -15.08
CA ALA A 277 -4.45 -6.62 -15.70
C ALA A 277 -3.33 -5.85 -14.98
N LYS A 278 -3.62 -4.62 -14.53
CA LYS A 278 -2.69 -3.79 -13.74
C LYS A 278 -2.28 -4.47 -12.43
N GLN A 279 -3.23 -5.09 -11.73
CA GLN A 279 -2.98 -5.75 -10.45
C GLN A 279 -2.49 -7.19 -10.59
N GLY A 280 -2.63 -7.79 -11.77
CA GLY A 280 -2.21 -9.16 -12.06
C GLY A 280 -3.24 -10.21 -11.65
N GLN A 281 -4.52 -9.84 -11.59
CA GLN A 281 -5.61 -10.70 -11.14
C GLN A 281 -6.08 -11.63 -12.26
N ILE A 282 -5.33 -12.73 -12.50
CA ILE A 282 -5.60 -13.68 -13.58
C ILE A 282 -6.99 -14.33 -13.42
N ALA A 283 -7.40 -14.69 -12.21
CA ALA A 283 -8.73 -15.29 -11.96
C ALA A 283 -9.88 -14.37 -12.41
N VAL A 284 -9.73 -13.05 -12.22
CA VAL A 284 -10.72 -12.07 -12.68
C VAL A 284 -10.67 -11.93 -14.21
N LEU A 285 -9.48 -11.97 -14.82
CA LEU A 285 -9.34 -11.95 -16.28
C LEU A 285 -9.91 -13.21 -16.94
N GLU A 286 -9.74 -14.40 -16.34
CA GLU A 286 -10.34 -15.66 -16.78
C GLU A 286 -11.86 -15.60 -16.71
N TRP A 287 -12.39 -15.03 -15.63
CA TRP A 287 -13.81 -14.77 -15.50
C TRP A 287 -14.31 -13.85 -16.61
N PHE A 288 -13.62 -12.73 -16.87
CA PHE A 288 -13.96 -11.83 -17.96
C PHE A 288 -13.81 -12.49 -19.33
N HIS A 289 -12.83 -13.35 -19.55
CA HIS A 289 -12.66 -14.06 -20.82
C HIS A 289 -13.79 -15.07 -21.08
N SER A 290 -14.19 -15.81 -20.06
CA SER A 290 -15.27 -16.81 -20.14
C SER A 290 -16.64 -16.16 -20.33
N ASN A 291 -16.88 -15.02 -19.67
CA ASN A 291 -18.18 -14.36 -19.67
C ASN A 291 -18.27 -13.19 -20.68
N ARG A 292 -17.13 -12.60 -21.09
CA ARG A 292 -17.02 -11.42 -21.99
C ARG A 292 -15.79 -11.43 -22.90
N PRO A 293 -15.87 -12.10 -24.06
CA PRO A 293 -14.77 -12.10 -25.01
C PRO A 293 -14.57 -10.75 -25.74
N GLN A 294 -15.56 -9.86 -25.83
CA GLN A 294 -15.58 -8.77 -26.84
C GLN A 294 -15.03 -7.39 -26.42
N ASN A 295 -14.51 -7.20 -25.20
CA ASN A 295 -14.14 -5.86 -24.69
C ASN A 295 -12.70 -5.72 -24.16
N CYS A 296 -11.76 -6.55 -24.61
CA CYS A 296 -10.35 -6.32 -24.26
C CYS A 296 -9.73 -5.40 -25.31
N ASP A 297 -9.01 -4.38 -24.88
CA ASP A 297 -8.22 -3.53 -25.77
C ASP A 297 -6.73 -3.83 -25.62
N LEU A 298 -5.92 -3.10 -26.39
CA LEU A 298 -4.45 -3.19 -26.37
C LEU A 298 -3.88 -2.83 -24.99
N TYR A 299 -4.61 -2.03 -24.18
CA TYR A 299 -4.09 -1.45 -22.95
C TYR A 299 -3.95 -2.48 -21.82
N ALA A 300 -4.70 -3.58 -21.86
CA ALA A 300 -4.60 -4.64 -20.85
C ALA A 300 -3.18 -5.24 -20.79
N MET A 301 -2.61 -5.61 -21.93
CA MET A 301 -1.25 -6.16 -21.98
C MET A 301 -0.20 -5.07 -21.69
N GLU A 302 -0.41 -3.84 -22.17
CA GLU A 302 0.49 -2.72 -21.91
C GLU A 302 0.58 -2.37 -20.43
N VAL A 303 -0.56 -2.33 -19.72
CA VAL A 303 -0.57 -2.01 -18.29
C VAL A 303 -0.02 -3.16 -17.45
N ALA A 304 -0.32 -4.41 -17.81
CA ALA A 304 0.28 -5.58 -17.16
C ALA A 304 1.81 -5.56 -17.30
N ALA A 305 2.31 -5.25 -18.51
CA ALA A 305 3.74 -5.15 -18.79
C ALA A 305 4.39 -4.02 -17.99
N ARG A 306 3.77 -2.83 -18.00
CA ARG A 306 4.25 -1.67 -17.24
C ARG A 306 4.31 -1.93 -15.73
N GLN A 307 3.47 -2.80 -15.18
CA GLN A 307 3.46 -3.16 -13.76
C GLN A 307 4.27 -4.43 -13.43
N GLY A 308 4.98 -5.01 -14.40
CA GLY A 308 5.82 -6.18 -14.17
C GLY A 308 5.04 -7.48 -13.97
N ARG A 309 3.78 -7.54 -14.41
CA ARG A 309 2.90 -8.72 -14.25
C ARG A 309 3.18 -9.76 -15.33
N LEU A 310 4.35 -10.41 -15.28
CA LEU A 310 4.80 -11.35 -16.33
C LEU A 310 3.78 -12.47 -16.61
N GLU A 311 3.23 -13.11 -15.57
CA GLU A 311 2.25 -14.20 -15.74
C GLU A 311 0.95 -13.70 -16.37
N THR A 312 0.53 -12.47 -16.06
CA THR A 312 -0.61 -11.83 -16.71
C THR A 312 -0.34 -11.51 -18.16
N VAL A 313 0.88 -11.06 -18.51
CA VAL A 313 1.29 -10.82 -19.90
C VAL A 313 1.28 -12.12 -20.70
N LYS A 314 1.83 -13.21 -20.16
CA LYS A 314 1.78 -14.54 -20.78
C LYS A 314 0.33 -15.01 -20.99
N TRP A 315 -0.50 -14.88 -19.96
CA TRP A 315 -1.90 -15.28 -20.02
C TRP A 315 -2.66 -14.48 -21.09
N LEU A 316 -2.48 -13.16 -21.14
CA LEU A 316 -3.08 -12.31 -22.17
C LEU A 316 -2.58 -12.69 -23.56
N HIS A 317 -1.30 -12.99 -23.73
CA HIS A 317 -0.78 -13.41 -25.04
C HIS A 317 -1.38 -14.73 -25.56
N VAL A 318 -1.60 -15.70 -24.68
CA VAL A 318 -2.16 -17.01 -25.07
C VAL A 318 -3.67 -16.95 -25.30
N ASN A 319 -4.39 -16.17 -24.49
CA ASN A 319 -5.86 -16.21 -24.46
C ASN A 319 -6.53 -15.03 -25.20
N ARG A 320 -5.76 -14.03 -25.64
CA ARG A 320 -6.27 -12.81 -26.27
C ARG A 320 -5.50 -12.50 -27.56
N SER A 321 -6.20 -11.97 -28.56
CA SER A 321 -5.66 -11.72 -29.92
C SER A 321 -5.36 -10.25 -30.20
N GLU A 322 -5.80 -9.34 -29.34
CA GLU A 322 -5.70 -7.88 -29.50
C GLU A 322 -4.26 -7.39 -29.47
N GLY A 323 -3.38 -8.11 -28.75
CA GLY A 323 -1.95 -7.84 -28.70
C GLY A 323 -1.59 -6.62 -27.84
N CYS A 324 -0.52 -5.93 -28.22
CA CYS A 324 -0.06 -4.72 -27.54
C CYS A 324 0.60 -3.77 -28.55
N SER A 325 0.83 -2.51 -28.17
CA SER A 325 1.74 -1.63 -28.93
C SER A 325 3.15 -1.62 -28.33
N LYS A 326 4.06 -0.84 -28.96
CA LYS A 326 5.40 -0.55 -28.44
C LYS A 326 5.41 -0.01 -27.00
N ARG A 327 4.26 0.52 -26.52
CA ARG A 327 4.08 0.99 -25.15
C ARG A 327 4.26 -0.11 -24.10
N ALA A 328 4.04 -1.38 -24.45
CA ALA A 328 4.25 -2.49 -23.52
C ALA A 328 5.73 -2.62 -23.13
N ILE A 329 6.64 -2.70 -24.10
CA ILE A 329 8.09 -2.74 -23.83
C ILE A 329 8.56 -1.40 -23.24
N ASN A 330 8.11 -0.27 -23.78
CA ASN A 330 8.51 1.05 -23.25
C ASN A 330 8.14 1.21 -21.77
N GLY A 331 6.92 0.83 -21.37
CA GLY A 331 6.46 0.92 -19.98
C GLY A 331 7.12 -0.10 -19.05
N ALA A 332 7.39 -1.31 -19.53
CA ALA A 332 8.15 -2.30 -18.77
C ALA A 332 9.61 -1.86 -18.56
N ALA A 333 10.23 -1.26 -19.58
CA ALA A 333 11.57 -0.68 -19.50
C ALA A 333 11.63 0.51 -18.56
N GLU A 334 10.63 1.41 -18.62
CA GLU A 334 10.49 2.55 -17.71
C GLU A 334 10.51 2.13 -16.24
N ASN A 335 9.87 1.03 -15.87
CA ASN A 335 9.81 0.54 -14.49
C ASN A 335 10.81 -0.59 -14.17
N GLY A 336 11.74 -0.90 -15.08
CA GLY A 336 12.84 -1.82 -14.83
C GLY A 336 12.46 -3.31 -14.83
N HIS A 337 11.31 -3.68 -15.40
CA HIS A 337 10.82 -5.06 -15.49
C HIS A 337 11.50 -5.83 -16.64
N LEU A 338 12.78 -6.19 -16.44
CA LEU A 338 13.63 -6.80 -17.47
C LEU A 338 13.11 -8.17 -17.95
N ASP A 339 12.58 -8.97 -17.06
CA ASP A 339 11.95 -10.27 -17.35
C ASP A 339 10.77 -10.13 -18.32
N VAL A 340 9.92 -9.13 -18.10
CA VAL A 340 8.80 -8.79 -19.00
C VAL A 340 9.29 -8.31 -20.35
N VAL A 341 10.30 -7.44 -20.40
CA VAL A 341 10.87 -6.93 -21.66
C VAL A 341 11.48 -8.07 -22.47
N GLN A 342 12.26 -8.95 -21.84
CA GLN A 342 12.86 -10.12 -22.48
C GLN A 342 11.79 -11.05 -23.05
N TRP A 343 10.74 -11.31 -22.27
CA TRP A 343 9.66 -12.17 -22.69
C TRP A 343 8.87 -11.57 -23.86
N LEU A 344 8.50 -10.30 -23.78
CA LEU A 344 7.80 -9.60 -24.86
C LEU A 344 8.64 -9.60 -26.14
N GLN A 345 9.93 -9.28 -26.05
CA GLN A 345 10.80 -9.28 -27.23
C GLN A 345 10.95 -10.66 -27.89
N ALA A 346 10.94 -11.73 -27.10
CA ALA A 346 11.08 -13.09 -27.62
C ALA A 346 9.77 -13.64 -28.25
N ASN A 347 8.60 -13.16 -27.80
CA ASN A 347 7.30 -13.74 -28.18
C ASN A 347 6.41 -12.81 -28.99
N ARG A 348 6.83 -11.54 -29.18
CA ARG A 348 6.05 -10.50 -29.86
C ARG A 348 6.92 -9.69 -30.83
N SER A 349 6.30 -9.12 -31.86
CA SER A 349 7.00 -8.48 -32.98
C SER A 349 6.88 -6.94 -33.00
N GLU A 350 6.13 -6.35 -32.09
CA GLU A 350 5.83 -4.91 -32.08
C GLU A 350 7.08 -4.07 -31.75
N GLY A 351 8.01 -4.64 -30.98
CA GLY A 351 9.28 -4.01 -30.60
C GLY A 351 9.13 -2.81 -29.68
N CYS A 352 10.14 -1.95 -29.66
CA CYS A 352 10.21 -0.78 -28.78
C CYS A 352 10.47 0.52 -29.56
N THR A 353 10.53 1.63 -28.84
CA THR A 353 11.11 2.89 -29.34
C THR A 353 12.26 3.33 -28.44
N ASP A 354 12.97 4.38 -28.85
CA ASP A 354 13.96 5.11 -28.06
C ASP A 354 13.47 5.50 -26.66
N MET A 355 12.16 5.72 -26.50
CA MET A 355 11.50 5.98 -25.22
C MET A 355 11.76 4.87 -24.17
N SER A 356 11.98 3.61 -24.58
CA SER A 356 12.38 2.53 -23.66
C SER A 356 13.69 2.86 -22.93
N MET A 357 14.74 3.19 -23.68
CA MET A 357 16.05 3.52 -23.10
C MET A 357 16.02 4.88 -22.39
N TYR A 358 15.30 5.85 -22.97
CA TYR A 358 15.12 7.19 -22.40
C TYR A 358 14.50 7.13 -20.99
N ARG A 359 13.40 6.38 -20.82
CA ARG A 359 12.70 6.23 -19.54
C ARG A 359 13.43 5.31 -18.56
N ALA A 360 14.04 4.23 -19.05
CA ALA A 360 14.90 3.37 -18.22
C ALA A 360 16.08 4.16 -17.63
N ALA A 361 16.65 5.10 -18.40
CA ALA A 361 17.71 6.00 -17.94
C ALA A 361 17.21 7.04 -16.94
N GLU A 362 16.01 7.59 -17.16
CA GLU A 362 15.35 8.50 -16.21
C GLU A 362 15.16 7.89 -14.82
N ASN A 363 14.90 6.58 -14.75
CA ASN A 363 14.66 5.84 -13.50
C ASN A 363 15.87 5.00 -13.02
N GLY A 364 17.02 5.12 -13.70
CA GLY A 364 18.28 4.54 -13.24
C GLY A 364 18.43 3.04 -13.43
N HIS A 365 17.67 2.44 -14.34
CA HIS A 365 17.69 0.99 -14.61
C HIS A 365 18.88 0.56 -15.48
N LEU A 366 20.09 0.58 -14.92
CA LEU A 366 21.34 0.29 -15.65
C LEU A 366 21.36 -1.08 -16.36
N GLU A 367 20.91 -2.14 -15.71
CA GLU A 367 20.90 -3.48 -16.32
C GLU A 367 19.89 -3.58 -17.48
N MET A 368 18.74 -2.90 -17.38
CA MET A 368 17.80 -2.74 -18.48
C MET A 368 18.46 -2.03 -19.67
N ILE A 369 19.18 -0.94 -19.43
CA ILE A 369 19.85 -0.16 -20.49
C ILE A 369 20.93 -0.98 -21.19
N LYS A 370 21.75 -1.72 -20.43
CA LYS A 370 22.75 -2.63 -20.98
C LYS A 370 22.10 -3.65 -21.92
N TRP A 371 21.01 -4.26 -21.47
CA TRP A 371 20.29 -5.25 -22.24
C TRP A 371 19.64 -4.66 -23.50
N LEU A 372 18.92 -3.55 -23.36
CA LEU A 372 18.28 -2.82 -24.47
C LEU A 372 19.33 -2.39 -25.52
N PHE A 373 20.45 -1.84 -25.09
CA PHE A 373 21.52 -1.42 -26.00
C PHE A 373 22.12 -2.61 -26.76
N ALA A 374 22.31 -3.76 -26.11
CA ALA A 374 22.89 -4.95 -26.72
C ALA A 374 21.94 -5.63 -27.72
N THR A 375 20.64 -5.66 -27.41
CA THR A 375 19.65 -6.50 -28.12
C THR A 375 18.70 -5.73 -29.03
N MET A 376 18.45 -4.45 -28.76
CA MET A 376 17.41 -3.64 -29.40
C MET A 376 17.99 -2.36 -30.03
N PRO A 377 18.45 -2.39 -31.29
CA PRO A 377 18.98 -1.21 -31.97
C PRO A 377 18.01 -0.02 -31.99
N GLU A 378 16.70 -0.28 -32.10
CA GLU A 378 15.64 0.74 -32.17
C GLU A 378 15.45 1.50 -30.84
N SER A 379 15.96 0.97 -29.73
CA SER A 379 15.92 1.62 -28.42
C SER A 379 17.05 2.62 -28.20
N ARG A 380 18.11 2.56 -29.01
CA ARG A 380 19.36 3.30 -28.77
C ARG A 380 19.15 4.80 -28.99
N THR A 381 19.37 5.58 -27.94
CA THR A 381 19.33 7.05 -28.02
C THR A 381 20.35 7.69 -27.09
N HIS A 382 21.00 8.76 -27.58
CA HIS A 382 21.92 9.57 -26.76
C HIS A 382 21.16 10.50 -25.81
N LEU A 383 19.88 10.81 -26.08
CA LEU A 383 19.04 11.66 -25.23
C LEU A 383 18.82 11.05 -23.82
N ALA A 384 19.04 9.73 -23.69
CA ALA A 384 19.04 9.04 -22.40
C ALA A 384 20.14 9.53 -21.44
N ILE A 385 21.25 10.09 -21.96
CA ILE A 385 22.37 10.61 -21.15
C ILE A 385 21.93 11.82 -20.35
N ASP A 386 21.44 12.87 -21.02
CA ASP A 386 20.95 14.09 -20.36
C ASP A 386 19.84 13.76 -19.34
N ARG A 387 18.99 12.79 -19.65
CA ARG A 387 17.93 12.33 -18.73
C ARG A 387 18.47 11.64 -17.48
N ALA A 388 19.43 10.74 -17.64
CA ALA A 388 20.09 10.06 -16.51
C ALA A 388 20.81 11.06 -15.60
N ILE A 389 21.53 12.02 -16.18
CA ILE A 389 22.20 13.10 -15.44
C ILE A 389 21.17 13.89 -14.64
N ARG A 390 20.08 14.31 -15.28
CA ARG A 390 19.06 15.14 -14.63
C ARG A 390 18.34 14.43 -13.48
N SER A 391 18.19 13.11 -13.55
CA SER A 391 17.62 12.31 -12.45
C SER A 391 18.66 11.91 -11.38
N GLY A 392 19.95 12.21 -11.59
CA GLY A 392 21.05 11.86 -10.67
C GLY A 392 21.55 10.42 -10.80
N HIS A 393 21.24 9.74 -11.91
CA HIS A 393 21.65 8.36 -12.19
C HIS A 393 23.00 8.31 -12.93
N LEU A 394 24.06 8.79 -12.27
CA LEU A 394 25.39 8.99 -12.87
C LEU A 394 26.00 7.70 -13.44
N ARG A 395 25.78 6.54 -12.81
CA ARG A 395 26.27 5.24 -13.31
C ARG A 395 25.70 4.89 -14.69
N VAL A 396 24.47 5.33 -14.97
CA VAL A 396 23.85 5.17 -16.29
C VAL A 396 24.49 6.15 -17.29
N ALA A 397 24.68 7.40 -16.88
CA ALA A 397 25.33 8.42 -17.71
C ALA A 397 26.74 8.00 -18.10
N ASP A 398 27.58 7.57 -17.15
CA ASP A 398 28.94 7.05 -17.39
C ASP A 398 28.94 5.92 -18.41
N TRP A 399 28.03 4.95 -18.23
CA TRP A 399 27.95 3.79 -19.09
C TRP A 399 27.56 4.14 -20.54
N LEU A 400 26.65 5.11 -20.70
CA LEU A 400 26.20 5.60 -21.99
C LEU A 400 27.24 6.51 -22.66
N LEU A 401 27.92 7.39 -21.93
CA LEU A 401 28.94 8.29 -22.47
C LEU A 401 30.09 7.55 -23.14
N VAL A 402 30.54 6.43 -22.56
CA VAL A 402 31.56 5.56 -23.18
C VAL A 402 31.11 5.06 -24.56
N ARG A 403 29.80 4.97 -24.81
CA ARG A 403 29.20 4.46 -26.05
C ARG A 403 28.73 5.56 -27.00
N TYR A 404 28.70 6.80 -26.54
CA TYR A 404 28.41 8.00 -27.34
C TYR A 404 29.50 9.05 -27.10
N PRO A 405 30.74 8.81 -27.55
CA PRO A 405 31.88 9.67 -27.24
C PRO A 405 31.76 11.08 -27.84
N ASP A 406 31.02 11.22 -28.94
CA ASP A 406 30.81 12.49 -29.63
C ASP A 406 29.66 13.32 -29.03
N TYR A 407 28.93 12.76 -28.05
CA TYR A 407 27.80 13.44 -27.44
C TYR A 407 28.25 14.56 -26.51
N LYS A 408 27.79 15.78 -26.78
CA LYS A 408 28.01 16.93 -25.91
C LYS A 408 26.84 17.08 -24.96
N ILE A 409 27.13 16.97 -23.67
CA ILE A 409 26.17 17.16 -22.58
C ILE A 409 25.70 18.62 -22.63
N GLY A 410 24.39 18.87 -22.68
CA GLY A 410 23.87 20.24 -22.55
C GLY A 410 22.65 20.58 -23.40
N SER A 411 22.40 19.88 -24.51
CA SER A 411 21.32 20.24 -25.44
C SER A 411 19.93 20.21 -24.81
N GLU A 412 19.65 19.30 -23.86
CA GLU A 412 18.37 19.27 -23.13
C GLU A 412 18.45 19.86 -21.71
N LEU A 413 19.65 20.01 -21.13
CA LEU A 413 19.84 20.56 -19.78
C LEU A 413 19.42 22.04 -19.70
N GLU A 414 19.53 22.80 -20.78
CA GLU A 414 19.12 24.20 -20.83
C GLU A 414 17.61 24.39 -21.08
N ALA A 415 16.94 23.42 -21.71
CA ALA A 415 15.62 23.67 -22.31
C ALA A 415 14.45 23.52 -21.32
N HIS A 416 14.43 22.55 -20.41
CA HIS A 416 13.23 22.29 -19.61
C HIS A 416 13.50 21.70 -18.21
N LYS A 417 13.04 22.45 -17.19
CA LYS A 417 12.98 22.11 -15.76
C LYS A 417 14.34 22.03 -15.06
N SER A 418 14.49 22.69 -13.90
CA SER A 418 15.77 22.80 -13.21
C SER A 418 16.33 21.44 -12.78
N LEU A 419 17.65 21.25 -12.94
CA LEU A 419 18.42 20.13 -12.36
C LEU A 419 18.17 19.96 -10.86
N VAL A 420 17.91 21.06 -10.16
CA VAL A 420 17.59 21.10 -8.73
C VAL A 420 16.28 20.38 -8.42
N GLU A 421 15.33 20.34 -9.36
CA GLU A 421 14.03 19.69 -9.11
C GLU A 421 14.04 18.19 -9.34
N ALA A 422 14.97 17.70 -10.14
CA ALA A 422 14.91 16.37 -10.73
C ALA A 422 15.96 15.39 -10.15
N ALA A 423 17.10 15.89 -9.66
CA ALA A 423 18.16 15.01 -9.16
C ALA A 423 18.01 14.74 -7.66
N ALA A 424 17.84 13.46 -7.29
CA ALA A 424 17.89 13.04 -5.88
C ALA A 424 19.30 13.25 -5.25
N ASN A 425 20.35 13.23 -6.09
CA ASN A 425 21.76 13.42 -5.74
C ASN A 425 22.30 14.68 -6.42
N TYR A 426 21.66 15.81 -6.13
CA TYR A 426 21.89 17.06 -6.84
C TYR A 426 23.34 17.56 -6.77
N PHE A 427 23.96 17.53 -5.59
CA PHE A 427 25.33 18.02 -5.43
C PHE A 427 26.35 17.08 -6.10
N GLU A 428 26.16 15.76 -5.97
CA GLU A 428 26.98 14.76 -6.65
C GLU A 428 26.89 14.89 -8.17
N THR A 429 25.71 15.24 -8.69
CA THR A 429 25.51 15.49 -10.13
C THR A 429 26.28 16.72 -10.60
N LEU A 430 26.32 17.80 -9.80
CA LEU A 430 27.14 18.98 -10.12
C LEU A 430 28.63 18.67 -10.08
N LEU A 431 29.11 17.95 -9.07
CA LEU A 431 30.51 17.53 -9.00
C LEU A 431 30.88 16.63 -10.18
N TRP A 432 29.98 15.72 -10.55
CA TRP A 432 30.18 14.85 -11.71
C TRP A 432 30.20 15.63 -13.01
N LEU A 433 29.30 16.61 -13.19
CA LEU A 433 29.29 17.51 -14.34
C LEU A 433 30.57 18.34 -14.39
N GLN A 434 31.08 18.83 -13.24
CA GLN A 434 32.34 19.58 -13.21
C GLN A 434 33.51 18.71 -13.69
N ALA A 435 33.52 17.44 -13.32
CA ALA A 435 34.56 16.50 -13.70
C ALA A 435 34.49 16.05 -15.18
N HIS A 436 33.29 15.82 -15.72
CA HIS A 436 33.11 15.22 -17.06
C HIS A 436 32.68 16.22 -18.15
N ALA A 437 32.13 17.36 -17.76
CA ALA A 437 31.55 18.35 -18.66
C ALA A 437 31.67 19.78 -18.08
N SER A 438 32.88 20.21 -17.73
CA SER A 438 33.13 21.57 -17.21
C SER A 438 32.60 22.67 -18.13
N TYR A 439 32.58 22.44 -19.45
CA TYR A 439 32.02 23.35 -20.45
C TYR A 439 30.50 23.58 -20.32
N ALA A 440 29.77 22.71 -19.60
CA ALA A 440 28.35 22.88 -19.35
C ALA A 440 28.06 23.99 -18.32
N PHE A 441 29.06 24.42 -17.54
CA PHE A 441 28.96 25.52 -16.58
C PHE A 441 29.06 26.88 -17.29
N THR A 442 28.09 27.19 -18.14
CA THR A 442 27.96 28.52 -18.76
C THR A 442 27.42 29.54 -17.75
N SER A 443 27.65 30.84 -17.97
CA SER A 443 27.10 31.90 -17.11
C SER A 443 25.58 31.79 -16.96
N ARG A 444 24.88 31.43 -18.05
CA ARG A 444 23.43 31.20 -18.05
C ARG A 444 23.01 30.00 -17.21
N PHE A 445 23.79 28.92 -17.25
CA PHE A 445 23.56 27.72 -16.46
C PHE A 445 23.78 27.98 -14.96
N LEU A 446 24.87 28.65 -14.62
CA LEU A 446 25.21 29.07 -13.25
C LEU A 446 24.16 30.04 -12.67
N GLU A 447 23.71 31.03 -13.45
CA GLU A 447 22.68 31.97 -13.04
C GLU A 447 21.37 31.24 -12.70
N ARG A 448 20.97 30.28 -13.54
CA ARG A 448 19.76 29.48 -13.32
C ARG A 448 19.85 28.64 -12.06
N ILE A 449 20.98 27.96 -11.83
CA ILE A 449 21.22 27.21 -10.59
C ILE A 449 21.09 28.12 -9.36
N ARG A 450 21.69 29.31 -9.40
CA ARG A 450 21.61 30.29 -8.31
C ARG A 450 20.18 30.78 -8.09
N GLN A 451 19.42 31.03 -9.16
CA GLN A 451 17.99 31.35 -9.07
C GLN A 451 17.22 30.21 -8.40
N ASP A 452 17.40 28.96 -8.82
CA ASP A 452 16.67 27.80 -8.27
C ASP A 452 16.96 27.57 -6.77
N ILE A 453 18.23 27.75 -6.35
CA ILE A 453 18.63 27.71 -4.93
C ILE A 453 17.93 28.82 -4.14
N SER A 454 17.86 30.04 -4.68
CA SER A 454 17.24 31.18 -3.99
C SER A 454 15.72 31.05 -3.89
N TRP A 455 15.02 30.57 -4.92
CA TRP A 455 13.58 30.30 -4.88
C TRP A 455 13.20 29.26 -3.81
N ARG A 456 14.02 28.21 -3.61
CA ARG A 456 13.77 27.13 -2.63
C ARG A 456 14.22 27.46 -1.20
N SER A 457 14.88 28.59 -1.00
CA SER A 457 15.35 29.07 0.31
C SER A 457 14.21 29.42 1.29
N HIS A 458 12.95 29.42 0.86
CA HIS A 458 11.79 29.55 1.76
C HIS A 458 11.48 28.19 2.42
N GLY A 459 12.27 27.79 3.43
CA GLY A 459 11.99 26.66 4.32
C GLY A 459 13.03 25.51 4.36
N LYS A 460 13.99 25.44 3.43
CA LYS A 460 15.05 24.39 3.39
C LYS A 460 16.49 24.92 3.23
N GLN A 461 16.77 26.13 3.72
CA GLN A 461 18.06 26.83 3.50
C GLN A 461 19.31 26.05 3.91
N HIS A 462 19.25 25.26 4.98
CA HIS A 462 20.40 24.50 5.48
C HIS A 462 20.85 23.39 4.53
N LEU A 463 19.94 22.81 3.74
CA LEU A 463 20.23 21.71 2.81
C LEU A 463 20.92 22.16 1.52
N LEU A 464 20.86 23.43 1.14
CA LEU A 464 21.45 23.93 -0.12
C LEU A 464 22.59 24.94 0.08
N ARG A 465 22.87 25.32 1.34
CA ARG A 465 23.95 26.26 1.69
C ARG A 465 25.32 25.76 1.25
N HIS A 466 25.59 24.47 1.38
CA HIS A 466 26.86 23.88 0.95
C HIS A 466 27.04 23.98 -0.58
N VAL A 467 25.96 23.83 -1.36
CA VAL A 467 26.00 24.01 -2.82
C VAL A 467 26.25 25.47 -3.18
N SER A 468 25.56 26.42 -2.51
CA SER A 468 25.77 27.85 -2.74
C SER A 468 27.21 28.26 -2.45
N ASN A 469 27.75 27.84 -1.30
CA ASN A 469 29.15 28.12 -0.94
C ASN A 469 30.11 27.53 -1.97
N TRP A 470 29.88 26.29 -2.42
CA TRP A 470 30.69 25.66 -3.45
C TRP A 470 30.62 26.42 -4.79
N LEU A 471 29.44 26.90 -5.20
CA LEU A 471 29.30 27.74 -6.41
C LEU A 471 30.03 29.07 -6.28
N ASP A 472 29.99 29.69 -5.10
CA ASP A 472 30.71 30.93 -4.81
C ASP A 472 32.22 30.72 -4.79
N GLU A 473 32.71 29.64 -4.22
CA GLU A 473 34.14 29.31 -4.18
C GLU A 473 34.70 28.98 -5.56
N ASN A 474 33.94 28.27 -6.40
CA ASN A 474 34.42 27.75 -7.69
C ASN A 474 34.08 28.66 -8.89
N PHE A 475 33.06 29.51 -8.79
CA PHE A 475 32.53 30.29 -9.93
C PHE A 475 32.19 31.76 -9.58
N ALA A 476 32.94 32.39 -8.66
CA ALA A 476 32.71 33.76 -8.18
C ALA A 476 32.70 34.86 -9.27
N GLY A 477 33.35 34.64 -10.42
CA GLY A 477 33.65 35.68 -11.41
C GLY A 477 32.89 35.59 -12.75
N GLU A 478 32.17 34.49 -13.03
CA GLU A 478 31.66 34.20 -14.39
C GLU A 478 30.30 34.86 -14.72
N THR A 479 29.73 35.65 -13.82
CA THR A 479 28.46 36.37 -14.01
C THR A 479 28.61 37.82 -14.52
N GLN A 480 29.84 38.29 -14.81
CA GLN A 480 30.10 39.70 -15.16
C GLN A 480 30.48 39.99 -16.62
N GLU A 481 30.45 39.03 -17.55
CA GLU A 481 30.58 39.35 -18.98
C GLU A 481 29.20 39.58 -19.60
N LYS A 482 28.93 40.85 -19.90
CA LYS A 482 27.73 41.38 -20.58
C LYS A 482 27.87 41.33 -22.10
#